data_AF-A0A8T6EK37-F1
#
_entry.id   AF-A0A8T6EK37-F1
#
_cell.length_a   1.000
_cell.length_b   1.000
_cell.length_c   1.000
_cell.angle_alpha   90.00
_cell.angle_beta   90.00
_cell.angle_gamma   90.00
#
_symmetry.space_group_name_H-M   'P 1'
#
loop_
_entity.id
_entity.type
_entity.pdbx_description
1 polymer ?
#
loop_
_entity_poly.entity_id
_entity_poly.type
_entity_poly.pdbx_seq_one_letter_code
_entity_poly.pdbx_strand_id
1 'polypeptide(L)'
;MSKRVLLLLAIIGSALFWAALISEISFRYVDMSGSGDSLEAALDIKEESEGLPPSATRNGFLVLFALVSLAVASSSFLTYQIAKRNLLTTPSSNKVTNRRQTKRQSQGSKTSFKTTQERTGHKKVSKLPKNKNTAPSKQSVRTGRAPNTVDPSSSSKGPAISGERVKGRVRVYYTRRSYGFVEDESKQTIFFHKSAVDQDINERDLTKKPSVSYIVTPSDRGPIATDIQLEQ
;
A
#
# COMPACT_ATOMS: atom_id res chain seq x y z
N MET A 1 -4.77 35.55 -19.05
CA MET A 1 -4.24 35.21 -17.71
C MET A 1 -2.73 35.38 -17.74
N SER A 2 -2.15 36.20 -16.86
CA SER A 2 -0.70 36.41 -16.85
C SER A 2 0.03 35.22 -16.22
N LYS A 3 1.26 34.93 -16.66
CA LYS A 3 2.09 33.84 -16.09
C LYS A 3 2.27 33.97 -14.57
N ARG A 4 2.23 35.21 -14.04
CA ARG A 4 2.29 35.51 -12.60
C ARG A 4 1.05 35.02 -11.85
N VAL A 5 -0.13 35.15 -12.45
CA VAL A 5 -1.39 34.63 -11.86
C VAL A 5 -1.39 33.10 -11.85
N LEU A 6 -0.88 32.46 -12.91
CA LEU A 6 -0.77 31.00 -12.96
C LEU A 6 0.19 30.45 -11.89
N LEU A 7 1.34 31.11 -11.68
CA LEU A 7 2.32 30.74 -10.66
C LEU A 7 1.73 30.85 -9.24
N LEU A 8 1.02 31.95 -8.94
CA LEU A 8 0.39 32.13 -7.64
C LEU A 8 -0.66 31.05 -7.34
N LEU A 9 -1.47 30.68 -8.33
CA LEU A 9 -2.45 29.60 -8.18
C LEU A 9 -1.80 28.24 -7.93
N ALA A 10 -0.65 27.96 -8.57
CA ALA A 10 0.09 26.72 -8.33
C ALA A 10 0.65 26.62 -6.91
N ILE A 11 1.18 27.73 -6.36
CA ILE A 11 1.70 27.78 -4.99
C ILE A 11 0.57 27.58 -3.97
N ILE A 12 -0.56 28.27 -4.16
CA ILE A 12 -1.73 28.14 -3.28
C ILE A 12 -2.29 26.72 -3.33
N GLY A 13 -2.40 26.12 -4.53
CA GLY A 13 -2.84 24.74 -4.69
C GLY A 13 -1.94 23.73 -3.99
N SER A 14 -0.62 23.90 -4.08
CA SER A 14 0.34 23.04 -3.39
C SER A 14 0.24 23.15 -1.88
N ALA A 15 0.12 24.37 -1.34
CA ALA A 15 -0.03 24.58 0.10
C ALA A 15 -1.31 23.93 0.66
N LEU A 16 -2.43 24.05 -0.06
CA LEU A 16 -3.69 23.42 0.33
C LEU A 16 -3.62 21.89 0.28
N PHE A 17 -2.92 21.33 -0.72
CA PHE A 17 -2.70 19.89 -0.82
C PHE A 17 -1.89 19.35 0.37
N TRP A 18 -0.81 20.04 0.74
CA TRP A 18 -0.01 19.67 1.92
C TRP A 18 -0.78 19.80 3.24
N ALA A 19 -1.58 20.86 3.39
CA ALA A 19 -2.43 21.03 4.58
C ALA A 19 -3.46 19.89 4.73
N ALA A 20 -4.09 19.47 3.63
CA ALA A 20 -5.02 18.34 3.63
C ALA A 20 -4.31 17.02 3.99
N LEU A 21 -3.12 16.78 3.44
CA LEU A 21 -2.34 15.58 3.71
C LEU A 21 -1.91 15.48 5.18
N ILE A 22 -1.50 16.60 5.79
CA ILE A 22 -1.13 16.65 7.21
C ILE A 22 -2.36 16.42 8.09
N SER A 23 -3.52 16.98 7.73
CA SER A 23 -4.76 16.83 8.50
C SER A 23 -5.27 15.38 8.51
N GLU A 24 -5.18 14.66 7.39
CA GLU A 24 -5.55 13.23 7.29
C GLU A 24 -4.67 12.34 8.19
N ILE A 25 -3.38 12.69 8.31
CA ILE A 25 -2.43 11.97 9.17
C ILE A 25 -2.72 12.24 10.65
N SER A 26 -3.05 13.48 11.02
CA SER A 26 -3.39 13.84 12.41
C SER A 26 -4.72 13.24 12.88
N PHE A 27 -5.75 13.15 12.03
CA PHE A 27 -7.04 12.59 12.41
C PHE A 27 -6.95 11.08 12.75
N ARG A 28 -5.97 10.38 12.18
CA ARG A 28 -5.70 8.96 12.47
C ARG A 28 -4.88 8.73 13.75
N TYR A 29 -4.33 9.78 14.37
CA TYR A 29 -3.44 9.67 15.53
C TYR A 29 -4.13 9.96 16.87
N VAL A 30 -5.32 10.59 16.85
CA VAL A 30 -6.01 11.03 18.08
C VAL A 30 -6.76 9.89 18.80
N ASP A 31 -7.03 8.77 18.13
CA ASP A 31 -7.75 7.63 18.74
C ASP A 31 -6.89 6.72 19.63
N MET A 32 -5.58 6.97 19.79
CA MET A 32 -4.69 6.15 20.63
C MET A 32 -4.31 6.77 21.98
N SER A 33 -4.94 7.90 22.38
CA SER A 33 -4.63 8.58 23.66
C SER A 33 -5.71 8.39 24.74
N GLY A 34 -6.57 7.38 24.60
CA GLY A 34 -7.67 7.09 25.52
C GLY A 34 -7.44 5.83 26.37
N SER A 35 -6.52 5.87 27.33
CA SER A 35 -6.59 5.01 28.52
C SER A 35 -5.84 5.68 29.68
N GLY A 36 -6.54 6.60 30.35
CA GLY A 36 -6.06 7.33 31.53
C GLY A 36 -6.20 6.54 32.83
N ASP A 37 -6.04 5.23 32.82
CA ASP A 37 -6.19 4.38 34.00
C ASP A 37 -4.92 3.55 34.21
N SER A 38 -3.87 4.13 34.79
CA SER A 38 -2.75 3.44 35.50
C SER A 38 -1.71 4.47 35.97
N LEU A 39 -2.01 5.25 37.02
CA LEU A 39 -1.07 6.20 37.63
C LEU A 39 -0.69 5.87 39.09
N GLU A 40 -0.98 4.67 39.59
CA GLU A 40 -0.84 4.36 41.03
C GLU A 40 -0.05 3.06 41.34
N ALA A 41 0.66 2.45 40.39
CA ALA A 41 1.38 1.19 40.64
C ALA A 41 2.82 1.19 40.11
N ALA A 42 3.68 2.07 40.62
CA ALA A 42 5.14 1.90 40.56
C ALA A 42 5.82 2.82 41.58
N LEU A 43 5.52 2.63 42.87
CA LEU A 43 6.48 2.93 43.92
C LEU A 43 7.36 1.70 44.12
N ASP A 44 8.66 1.95 44.25
CA ASP A 44 9.71 1.06 44.71
C ASP A 44 10.37 0.14 43.67
N ILE A 45 11.19 0.75 42.80
CA ILE A 45 12.44 0.10 42.36
C ILE A 45 13.58 1.09 42.59
N LYS A 46 14.36 0.72 43.59
CA LYS A 46 15.53 1.36 44.15
C LYS A 46 16.68 1.44 43.13
N GLU A 47 17.32 2.60 43.14
CA GLU A 47 18.60 2.95 42.51
C GLU A 47 19.64 1.83 42.53
N GLU A 48 20.25 1.53 41.38
CA GLU A 48 21.71 1.59 41.20
C GLU A 48 22.11 1.36 39.73
N SER A 49 23.20 2.02 39.31
CA SER A 49 23.89 1.99 38.00
C SER A 49 23.49 3.05 36.94
N GLU A 50 23.90 4.29 37.23
CA GLU A 50 24.91 5.03 36.46
C GLU A 50 24.85 4.97 34.91
N GLY A 51 24.35 6.05 34.32
CA GLY A 51 25.11 6.70 33.23
C GLY A 51 24.53 6.66 31.82
N LEU A 52 23.34 7.24 31.57
CA LEU A 52 22.95 7.84 30.27
C LEU A 52 21.77 8.83 30.48
N PRO A 53 21.81 10.07 29.96
CA PRO A 53 20.77 11.07 30.23
C PRO A 53 19.44 10.76 29.49
N PRO A 54 18.31 10.58 30.20
CA PRO A 54 17.00 10.41 29.60
C PRO A 54 16.35 11.79 29.36
N SER A 55 16.64 12.43 28.23
CA SER A 55 15.90 13.64 27.82
C SER A 55 15.70 13.79 26.30
N ALA A 56 15.83 12.71 25.53
CA ALA A 56 15.83 12.77 24.07
C ALA A 56 14.55 12.26 23.35
N THR A 57 13.48 11.88 24.05
CA THR A 57 12.38 11.16 23.38
C THR A 57 11.19 12.04 22.96
N ARG A 58 11.10 13.28 23.44
CA ARG A 58 10.04 14.24 23.00
C ARG A 58 10.54 15.29 21.99
N ASN A 59 11.85 15.50 21.92
CA ASN A 59 12.48 16.48 21.03
C ASN A 59 12.95 15.89 19.69
N GLY A 60 13.10 14.55 19.58
CA GLY A 60 13.50 13.90 18.33
C GLY A 60 12.56 14.24 17.16
N PHE A 61 11.27 14.39 17.43
CA PHE A 61 10.28 14.75 16.40
C PHE A 61 10.43 16.19 15.89
N LEU A 62 10.75 17.14 16.79
CA LEU A 62 11.01 18.54 16.41
C LEU A 62 12.31 18.67 15.60
N VAL A 63 13.34 17.90 15.94
CA VAL A 63 14.60 17.87 15.19
C VAL A 63 14.39 17.30 13.79
N LEU A 64 13.62 16.22 13.66
CA LEU A 64 13.32 15.61 12.36
C LEU A 64 12.44 16.55 11.51
N PHE A 65 11.46 17.22 12.12
CA PHE A 65 10.62 18.20 11.44
C PHE A 65 11.39 19.45 11.00
N ALA A 66 12.34 19.93 11.81
CA ALA A 66 13.23 21.04 11.46
C ALA A 66 14.16 20.68 10.29
N LEU A 67 14.72 19.46 10.28
CA LEU A 67 15.58 18.99 9.19
C LEU A 67 14.82 18.83 7.88
N VAL A 68 13.60 18.29 7.92
CA VAL A 68 12.73 18.18 6.73
C VAL A 68 12.33 19.57 6.22
N SER A 69 11.97 20.49 7.12
CA SER A 69 11.61 21.87 6.75
C SER A 69 12.79 22.62 6.11
N LEU A 70 14.01 22.43 6.63
CA LEU A 70 15.23 23.04 6.10
C LEU A 70 15.57 22.49 4.70
N ALA A 71 15.36 21.19 4.46
CA ALA A 71 15.56 20.58 3.15
C ALA A 71 14.55 21.07 2.09
N VAL A 72 13.30 21.29 2.48
CA VAL A 72 12.27 21.83 1.56
C VAL A 72 12.57 23.30 1.21
N ALA A 73 13.02 24.10 2.19
CA ALA A 73 13.37 25.51 1.98
C ALA A 73 14.58 25.67 1.03
N SER A 74 15.59 24.80 1.12
CA SER A 74 16.79 24.88 0.26
C SER A 74 16.49 24.56 -1.21
N SER A 75 15.57 23.62 -1.49
CA SER A 75 15.16 23.29 -2.88
C SER A 75 14.45 24.46 -3.58
N SER A 76 13.71 25.26 -2.82
CA SER A 76 12.99 26.44 -3.32
C SER A 76 13.95 27.58 -3.68
N PHE A 77 15.06 27.72 -2.92
CA PHE A 77 16.06 28.77 -3.16
C PHE A 77 16.86 28.54 -4.45
N LEU A 78 17.21 27.28 -4.77
CA LEU A 78 17.90 26.94 -6.01
C LEU A 78 17.05 27.22 -7.25
N THR A 79 15.76 26.88 -7.18
CA THR A 79 14.80 27.13 -8.27
C THR A 79 14.58 28.64 -8.48
N TYR A 80 14.53 29.42 -7.39
CA TYR A 80 14.42 30.88 -7.44
C TYR A 80 15.65 31.54 -8.12
N GLN A 81 16.86 31.05 -7.84
CA GLN A 81 18.09 31.60 -8.45
C GLN A 81 18.20 31.28 -9.94
N ILE A 82 17.70 30.12 -10.39
CA ILE A 82 17.65 29.76 -11.81
C ILE A 82 16.63 30.64 -12.55
N ALA A 83 15.47 30.90 -11.94
CA ALA A 83 14.46 31.79 -12.53
C ALA A 83 14.97 33.24 -12.66
N LYS A 84 15.71 33.75 -11.67
CA LYS A 84 16.23 35.13 -11.67
C LYS A 84 17.27 35.39 -12.77
N ARG A 85 18.05 34.39 -13.18
CA ARG A 85 19.05 34.51 -14.26
C ARG A 85 18.44 34.60 -15.67
N ASN A 86 17.27 34.01 -15.89
CA ASN A 86 16.61 34.01 -17.21
C ASN A 86 15.72 35.23 -17.47
N LEU A 87 15.60 36.15 -16.51
CA LEU A 87 14.78 37.37 -16.65
C LEU A 87 15.57 38.59 -17.19
N LEU A 88 16.90 38.49 -17.36
CA LEU A 88 17.72 39.58 -17.92
C LEU A 88 18.02 39.44 -19.41
N THR A 89 17.61 38.36 -20.07
CA THR A 89 17.78 38.18 -21.51
C THR A 89 16.46 38.43 -22.23
N THR A 90 16.10 39.69 -22.40
CA THR A 90 15.07 40.08 -23.36
C THR A 90 15.64 39.93 -24.78
N PRO A 91 15.10 39.05 -25.64
CA PRO A 91 15.39 39.15 -27.05
C PRO A 91 14.68 40.40 -27.59
N SER A 92 15.45 41.46 -27.78
CA SER A 92 15.15 42.50 -28.76
C SER A 92 15.06 41.80 -30.12
N SER A 93 13.86 41.42 -30.54
CA SER A 93 13.65 40.79 -31.84
C SER A 93 12.70 41.63 -32.67
N ASN A 94 13.32 42.19 -33.70
CA ASN A 94 12.79 43.11 -34.67
C ASN A 94 11.49 42.65 -35.31
N LYS A 95 10.63 43.63 -35.48
CA LYS A 95 9.48 43.69 -36.36
C LYS A 95 9.93 43.40 -37.80
N VAL A 96 9.64 42.21 -38.32
CA VAL A 96 9.62 41.96 -39.77
C VAL A 96 8.30 41.31 -40.12
N THR A 97 7.38 42.17 -40.56
CA THR A 97 6.21 41.82 -41.35
C THR A 97 6.65 41.05 -42.58
N ASN A 98 6.29 39.77 -42.68
CA ASN A 98 6.22 39.10 -43.97
C ASN A 98 4.85 38.47 -44.20
N ARG A 99 4.09 39.24 -44.96
CA ARG A 99 2.87 38.96 -45.66
C ARG A 99 3.18 37.91 -46.74
N ARG A 100 2.74 36.66 -46.59
CA ARG A 100 2.50 35.80 -47.76
C ARG A 100 1.43 34.74 -47.48
N GLN A 101 0.38 34.89 -48.28
CA GLN A 101 -0.77 34.02 -48.42
C GLN A 101 -0.36 32.63 -48.92
N THR A 102 -1.02 31.60 -48.41
CA THR A 102 -1.48 30.38 -49.14
C THR A 102 -2.45 29.70 -48.17
N LYS A 103 -3.77 29.88 -48.24
CA LYS A 103 -4.74 29.29 -49.18
C LYS A 103 -4.40 27.85 -49.58
N ARG A 104 -4.86 26.89 -48.79
CA ARG A 104 -5.33 25.53 -49.16
C ARG A 104 -5.96 24.90 -47.90
N GLN A 105 -7.29 24.88 -47.77
CA GLN A 105 -8.17 23.79 -48.20
C GLN A 105 -7.67 22.40 -47.80
N SER A 106 -8.17 21.86 -46.69
CA SER A 106 -9.07 20.69 -46.67
C SER A 106 -9.48 20.44 -45.20
N GLN A 107 -10.77 20.50 -44.87
CA GLN A 107 -11.60 19.30 -44.61
C GLN A 107 -10.87 18.36 -43.63
N GLY A 108 -11.24 18.24 -42.35
CA GLY A 108 -12.58 18.04 -41.82
C GLY A 108 -12.58 16.70 -41.07
N SER A 109 -12.41 16.70 -39.75
CA SER A 109 -12.79 15.54 -38.93
C SER A 109 -13.20 15.99 -37.54
N LYS A 110 -14.48 16.35 -37.42
CA LYS A 110 -15.15 16.51 -36.13
C LYS A 110 -15.60 15.13 -35.69
N THR A 111 -14.98 14.55 -34.67
CA THR A 111 -15.60 13.50 -33.87
C THR A 111 -15.73 14.01 -32.45
N SER A 112 -16.85 14.70 -32.25
CA SER A 112 -17.39 15.14 -30.99
C SER A 112 -18.01 13.92 -30.29
N PHE A 113 -17.30 13.30 -29.34
CA PHE A 113 -17.91 12.33 -28.44
C PHE A 113 -18.49 13.07 -27.23
N LYS A 114 -19.77 13.43 -27.38
CA LYS A 114 -20.64 13.89 -26.30
C LYS A 114 -21.51 12.70 -25.91
N THR A 115 -21.30 12.14 -24.72
CA THR A 115 -22.26 11.21 -24.12
C THR A 115 -22.56 11.68 -22.70
N THR A 116 -23.70 12.36 -22.60
CA THR A 116 -24.42 12.66 -21.36
C THR A 116 -25.69 11.80 -21.41
N GLN A 117 -25.95 11.02 -20.36
CA GLN A 117 -27.26 10.58 -19.84
C GLN A 117 -26.95 9.49 -18.79
N GLU A 118 -27.03 9.76 -17.49
CA GLU A 118 -28.25 10.00 -16.72
C GLU A 118 -29.32 8.93 -17.00
N ARG A 119 -29.35 7.89 -16.17
CA ARG A 119 -30.51 7.02 -16.03
C ARG A 119 -30.60 6.46 -14.61
N THR A 120 -31.38 7.19 -13.81
CA THR A 120 -32.44 6.72 -12.91
C THR A 120 -32.28 5.37 -12.21
N GLY A 121 -32.43 5.42 -10.89
CA GLY A 121 -32.58 4.24 -10.04
C GLY A 121 -33.78 3.37 -10.41
N HIS A 122 -33.61 2.07 -10.25
CA HIS A 122 -34.69 1.10 -10.17
C HIS A 122 -34.55 0.23 -8.92
N LYS A 123 -35.54 0.43 -8.05
CA LYS A 123 -36.02 -0.42 -6.96
C LYS A 123 -36.72 -1.64 -7.59
N LYS A 124 -36.36 -2.89 -7.23
CA LYS A 124 -37.27 -4.03 -6.89
C LYS A 124 -36.61 -5.41 -7.04
N VAL A 125 -36.49 -6.08 -5.90
CA VAL A 125 -37.05 -7.41 -5.57
C VAL A 125 -37.41 -8.35 -6.74
N SER A 126 -36.67 -9.45 -6.87
CA SER A 126 -37.21 -10.78 -7.24
C SER A 126 -36.16 -11.83 -6.80
N LYS A 127 -36.44 -12.55 -5.71
CA LYS A 127 -36.94 -13.93 -5.66
C LYS A 127 -35.96 -14.97 -6.23
N LEU A 128 -35.43 -15.76 -5.28
CA LEU A 128 -34.90 -17.12 -5.45
C LEU A 128 -35.63 -17.91 -6.55
N PRO A 129 -34.87 -18.70 -7.32
CA PRO A 129 -35.26 -20.07 -7.61
C PRO A 129 -34.46 -21.05 -6.73
N LYS A 130 -35.18 -21.78 -5.88
CA LYS A 130 -34.76 -23.07 -5.34
C LYS A 130 -34.54 -24.02 -6.52
N ASN A 131 -33.30 -24.42 -6.80
CA ASN A 131 -33.04 -25.58 -7.64
C ASN A 131 -32.75 -26.78 -6.73
N LYS A 132 -33.81 -27.51 -6.38
CA LYS A 132 -33.76 -28.90 -5.96
C LYS A 132 -34.07 -29.70 -7.21
N ASN A 133 -33.15 -30.57 -7.62
CA ASN A 133 -33.25 -31.73 -8.52
C ASN A 133 -31.81 -31.98 -9.02
N THR A 134 -31.20 -33.16 -9.12
CA THR A 134 -31.54 -34.57 -8.89
C THR A 134 -30.20 -35.28 -9.14
N ALA A 135 -29.71 -36.11 -8.23
CA ALA A 135 -28.67 -37.10 -8.54
C ALA A 135 -29.29 -38.30 -9.30
N PRO A 136 -28.57 -39.30 -9.84
CA PRO A 136 -27.22 -39.33 -10.44
C PRO A 136 -27.24 -39.98 -11.85
N SER A 137 -26.47 -39.50 -12.84
CA SER A 137 -26.26 -40.25 -14.10
C SER A 137 -24.91 -40.97 -14.10
N LYS A 138 -24.95 -42.29 -13.96
CA LYS A 138 -23.89 -43.21 -14.36
C LYS A 138 -23.85 -43.28 -15.88
N GLN A 139 -22.70 -43.04 -16.51
CA GLN A 139 -22.26 -43.59 -17.80
C GLN A 139 -20.84 -43.06 -18.06
N SER A 140 -19.78 -43.83 -17.78
CA SER A 140 -19.28 -44.93 -18.60
C SER A 140 -18.95 -44.50 -20.04
N VAL A 141 -17.80 -43.83 -20.21
CA VAL A 141 -17.01 -43.94 -21.44
C VAL A 141 -15.54 -44.12 -21.05
N ARG A 142 -15.07 -45.36 -21.21
CA ARG A 142 -13.66 -45.73 -21.30
C ARG A 142 -13.14 -45.24 -22.65
N THR A 143 -12.10 -44.42 -22.65
CA THR A 143 -11.10 -44.40 -23.73
C THR A 143 -9.72 -44.35 -23.09
N GLY A 144 -8.91 -45.34 -23.46
CA GLY A 144 -7.60 -45.59 -22.88
C GLY A 144 -6.67 -44.41 -23.04
N ARG A 145 -6.05 -44.01 -21.93
CA ARG A 145 -4.87 -43.16 -21.89
C ARG A 145 -3.87 -43.87 -20.98
N ALA A 146 -2.64 -43.98 -21.49
CA ALA A 146 -1.55 -44.75 -20.91
C ALA A 146 -1.40 -44.56 -19.40
N PRO A 147 -0.94 -45.58 -18.65
CA PRO A 147 -0.55 -45.41 -17.27
C PRO A 147 0.67 -44.48 -17.25
N ASN A 148 0.43 -43.20 -16.96
CA ASN A 148 1.49 -42.40 -16.37
C ASN A 148 1.77 -43.04 -15.02
N THR A 149 2.80 -43.88 -14.99
CA THR A 149 3.53 -44.26 -13.78
C THR A 149 4.06 -42.96 -13.20
N VAL A 150 3.22 -42.25 -12.46
CA VAL A 150 3.65 -41.16 -11.61
C VAL A 150 4.35 -41.84 -10.47
N ASP A 151 5.68 -41.92 -10.54
CA ASP A 151 6.51 -42.31 -9.42
C ASP A 151 6.08 -41.50 -8.18
N PRO A 152 5.57 -42.14 -7.10
CA PRO A 152 5.27 -41.44 -5.86
C PRO A 152 6.54 -41.07 -5.06
N SER A 153 7.72 -41.15 -5.68
CA SER A 153 9.02 -40.98 -5.00
C SER A 153 9.65 -39.60 -5.13
N SER A 154 8.97 -38.61 -5.71
CA SER A 154 9.29 -37.22 -5.36
C SER A 154 8.69 -36.93 -3.98
N SER A 155 9.31 -37.49 -2.95
CA SER A 155 9.21 -37.00 -1.58
C SER A 155 9.79 -35.58 -1.54
N SER A 156 9.10 -34.63 -2.18
CA SER A 156 9.16 -33.25 -1.81
C SER A 156 8.81 -33.24 -0.34
N LYS A 157 9.84 -33.02 0.49
CA LYS A 157 9.73 -32.85 1.93
C LYS A 157 8.58 -31.87 2.16
N GLY A 158 7.40 -32.42 2.44
CA GLY A 158 6.21 -31.61 2.68
C GLY A 158 6.49 -30.74 3.89
N PRO A 159 5.75 -29.63 4.05
CA PRO A 159 5.98 -28.80 5.21
C PRO A 159 5.67 -29.68 6.41
N ALA A 160 6.61 -29.80 7.33
CA ALA A 160 6.44 -30.65 8.50
C ALA A 160 5.22 -30.11 9.27
N ILE A 161 4.09 -30.82 9.18
CA ILE A 161 2.90 -30.56 9.96
C ILE A 161 3.23 -31.04 11.39
N SER A 162 4.05 -30.27 12.10
CA SER A 162 4.63 -30.67 13.38
C SER A 162 3.78 -30.19 14.56
N GLY A 163 2.86 -29.23 14.37
CA GLY A 163 2.25 -28.48 15.49
C GLY A 163 3.25 -27.59 16.23
N GLU A 164 4.55 -27.78 15.98
CA GLU A 164 5.66 -26.94 16.38
C GLU A 164 5.67 -25.62 15.61
N ARG A 165 6.17 -24.57 16.26
CA ARG A 165 6.42 -23.28 15.63
C ARG A 165 7.62 -23.38 14.68
N VAL A 166 7.37 -23.11 13.42
CA VAL A 166 8.34 -23.01 12.34
C VAL A 166 8.70 -21.54 12.14
N LYS A 167 9.96 -21.27 11.82
CA LYS A 167 10.44 -19.93 11.47
C LYS A 167 10.38 -19.72 9.97
N GLY A 168 10.10 -18.51 9.53
CA GLY A 168 10.15 -18.19 8.10
C GLY A 168 10.13 -16.70 7.85
N ARG A 169 10.14 -16.31 6.58
CA ARG A 169 10.11 -14.92 6.16
C ARG A 169 8.88 -14.65 5.33
N VAL A 170 8.20 -13.54 5.61
CA VAL A 170 7.08 -13.10 4.78
C VAL A 170 7.60 -12.75 3.38
N ARG A 171 7.17 -13.51 2.37
CA ARG A 171 7.60 -13.30 0.98
C ARG A 171 6.82 -12.15 0.34
N VAL A 172 5.50 -12.16 0.54
CA VAL A 172 4.58 -11.14 0.04
C VAL A 172 3.34 -11.07 0.92
N TYR A 173 2.82 -9.86 1.10
CA TYR A 173 1.55 -9.61 1.78
C TYR A 173 0.69 -8.68 0.91
N TYR A 174 -0.57 -9.05 0.71
CA TYR A 174 -1.53 -8.28 -0.09
C TYR A 174 -2.54 -7.59 0.83
N THR A 175 -2.23 -6.37 1.28
CA THR A 175 -3.06 -5.57 2.22
C THR A 175 -4.53 -5.50 1.80
N ARG A 176 -4.82 -5.28 0.52
CA ARG A 176 -6.21 -5.18 0.02
C ARG A 176 -7.02 -6.47 0.16
N ARG A 177 -6.35 -7.63 0.15
CA ARG A 177 -7.00 -8.94 0.23
C ARG A 177 -6.76 -9.63 1.58
N SER A 178 -6.02 -9.00 2.49
CA SER A 178 -5.74 -9.48 3.84
C SER A 178 -5.17 -10.90 3.89
N TYR A 179 -4.33 -11.27 2.93
CA TYR A 179 -3.60 -12.54 2.91
C TYR A 179 -2.17 -12.36 2.42
N GLY A 180 -1.33 -13.34 2.74
CA GLY A 180 0.07 -13.36 2.32
C GLY A 180 0.63 -14.76 2.18
N PHE A 181 1.92 -14.79 1.93
CA PHE A 181 2.70 -16.02 1.84
C PHE A 181 3.98 -15.87 2.64
N VAL A 182 4.28 -16.88 3.45
CA VAL A 182 5.53 -17.02 4.19
C VAL A 182 6.38 -18.09 3.53
N GLU A 183 7.69 -17.86 3.47
CA GLU A 183 8.66 -18.81 2.96
C GLU A 183 9.50 -19.34 4.12
N ASP A 184 9.49 -20.65 4.30
CA ASP A 184 10.32 -21.37 5.27
C ASP A 184 11.78 -21.48 4.80
N GLU A 185 12.69 -21.91 5.68
CA GLU A 185 14.09 -22.25 5.34
C GLU A 185 14.18 -23.32 4.25
N SER A 186 13.21 -24.23 4.20
CA SER A 186 13.06 -25.25 3.15
C SER A 186 12.61 -24.65 1.79
N LYS A 187 12.53 -23.32 1.67
CA LYS A 187 11.99 -22.57 0.51
C LYS A 187 10.55 -22.92 0.17
N GLN A 188 9.83 -23.49 1.14
CA GLN A 188 8.43 -23.82 0.96
C GLN A 188 7.58 -22.59 1.23
N THR A 189 6.70 -22.28 0.29
CA THR A 189 5.77 -21.17 0.42
C THR A 189 4.46 -21.65 1.04
N ILE A 190 4.10 -21.09 2.21
CA ILE A 190 2.91 -21.44 2.97
C ILE A 190 1.96 -20.24 2.98
N PHE A 191 0.67 -20.51 2.78
CA PHE A 191 -0.37 -19.50 2.76
C PHE A 191 -0.71 -19.06 4.18
N PHE A 192 -0.99 -17.77 4.38
CA PHE A 192 -1.62 -17.28 5.60
C PHE A 192 -2.65 -16.19 5.34
N HIS A 193 -3.61 -16.11 6.25
CA HIS A 193 -4.62 -15.05 6.27
C HIS A 193 -4.33 -14.06 7.41
N LYS A 194 -4.77 -12.80 7.29
CA LYS A 194 -4.59 -11.78 8.33
C LYS A 194 -5.17 -12.18 9.69
N SER A 195 -6.20 -13.02 9.70
CA SER A 195 -6.78 -13.55 10.95
C SER A 195 -5.86 -14.50 11.72
N ALA A 196 -4.84 -15.05 11.07
CA ALA A 196 -3.83 -15.89 11.71
C ALA A 196 -2.67 -15.07 12.30
N VAL A 197 -2.62 -13.77 12.01
CA VAL A 197 -1.60 -12.84 12.51
C VAL A 197 -2.08 -12.26 13.82
N ASP A 198 -1.16 -12.14 14.79
CA ASP A 198 -1.44 -11.51 16.06
C ASP A 198 -2.00 -10.09 15.88
N GLN A 199 -2.92 -9.68 16.75
CA GLN A 199 -3.63 -8.41 16.62
C GLN A 199 -2.72 -7.19 16.82
N ASP A 200 -1.59 -7.40 17.52
CA ASP A 200 -0.58 -6.39 17.78
C ASP A 200 0.29 -6.08 16.54
N ILE A 201 0.26 -6.93 15.51
CA ILE A 201 1.07 -6.78 14.31
C ILE A 201 0.33 -5.95 13.28
N ASN A 202 0.89 -4.78 12.95
CA ASN A 202 0.35 -3.93 11.91
C ASN A 202 0.60 -4.53 10.50
N GLU A 203 -0.40 -4.42 9.63
CA GLU A 203 -0.32 -4.88 8.23
C GLU A 203 0.82 -4.23 7.43
N ARG A 204 1.23 -3.03 7.84
CA ARG A 204 2.36 -2.31 7.24
C ARG A 204 3.69 -2.99 7.52
N ASP A 205 3.81 -3.65 8.67
CA ASP A 205 5.04 -4.35 9.05
C ASP A 205 5.20 -5.65 8.28
N LEU A 206 4.11 -6.36 7.99
CA LEU A 206 4.11 -7.53 7.10
C LEU A 206 4.58 -7.21 5.68
N THR A 207 4.36 -5.97 5.22
CA THR A 207 4.78 -5.52 3.88
C THR A 207 6.31 -5.35 3.79
N LYS A 208 7.00 -5.19 4.93
CA LYS A 208 8.46 -5.08 5.00
C LYS A 208 9.18 -6.42 4.89
N LYS A 209 8.44 -7.53 4.68
CA LYS A 209 8.97 -8.89 4.59
C LYS A 209 9.72 -9.35 5.85
N PRO A 210 9.15 -9.20 7.06
CA PRO A 210 9.81 -9.55 8.30
C PRO A 210 10.01 -11.06 8.45
N SER A 211 10.93 -11.44 9.35
CA SER A 211 11.01 -12.80 9.89
C SER A 211 9.85 -13.02 10.87
N VAL A 212 9.25 -14.20 10.82
CA VAL A 212 8.07 -14.57 11.60
C VAL A 212 8.19 -16.00 12.10
N SER A 213 7.56 -16.29 13.23
CA SER A 213 7.31 -17.66 13.70
C SER A 213 5.82 -18.00 13.54
N TYR A 214 5.50 -19.23 13.16
CA TYR A 214 4.13 -19.65 12.87
C TYR A 214 3.98 -21.17 13.02
N ILE A 215 2.74 -21.65 13.19
CA ILE A 215 2.42 -23.07 13.24
C ILE A 215 1.83 -23.50 11.90
N VAL A 216 2.29 -24.63 11.36
CA VAL A 216 1.71 -25.21 10.13
C VAL A 216 0.55 -26.12 10.49
N THR A 217 -0.65 -25.74 10.05
CA THR A 217 -1.89 -26.49 10.25
C THR A 217 -2.38 -27.08 8.92
N PRO A 218 -2.83 -28.35 8.88
CA PRO A 218 -3.41 -28.93 7.67
C PRO A 218 -4.79 -28.33 7.37
N SER A 219 -5.10 -28.10 6.10
CA SER A 219 -6.41 -27.63 5.63
C SER A 219 -6.78 -28.29 4.31
N ASP A 220 -8.06 -28.25 3.94
CA ASP A 220 -8.60 -28.79 2.69
C ASP A 220 -7.91 -28.22 1.43
N ARG A 221 -7.31 -27.03 1.54
CA ARG A 221 -6.60 -26.34 0.46
C ARG A 221 -5.08 -26.47 0.54
N GLY A 222 -4.59 -27.36 1.41
CA GLY A 222 -3.17 -27.52 1.72
C GLY A 222 -2.76 -26.86 3.03
N PRO A 223 -1.46 -26.86 3.33
CA PRO A 223 -0.92 -26.34 4.59
C PRO A 223 -1.12 -24.83 4.69
N ILE A 224 -1.60 -24.39 5.85
CA ILE A 224 -1.82 -22.98 6.21
C ILE A 224 -0.98 -22.63 7.45
N ALA A 225 -0.39 -21.44 7.44
CA ALA A 225 0.28 -20.88 8.60
C ALA A 225 -0.73 -20.18 9.53
N THR A 226 -0.71 -20.59 10.79
CA THR A 226 -1.55 -20.09 11.90
C THR A 226 -0.68 -19.56 13.03
N ASP A 227 -1.24 -18.69 13.88
CA ASP A 227 -0.56 -18.16 15.08
C ASP A 227 0.79 -17.46 14.75
N ILE A 228 0.72 -16.52 13.80
CA ILE A 228 1.88 -15.80 13.26
C ILE A 228 2.30 -14.69 14.21
N GLN A 229 3.55 -14.76 14.64
CA GLN A 229 4.21 -13.77 15.49
C GLN A 229 5.44 -13.19 14.80
N LEU A 230 5.72 -11.90 15.01
CA LEU A 230 6.96 -11.28 14.56
C LEU A 230 8.12 -11.82 15.39
N GLU A 231 9.19 -12.23 14.73
CA GLU A 231 10.46 -12.47 15.39
C GLU A 231 11.19 -11.12 15.50
N GLN A 232 11.37 -10.63 16.72
CA GLN A 232 12.08 -9.37 17.01
C GLN A 232 13.60 -9.58 17.04
#